data_AF-A0A383UQU1-F1
#
_entry.id   AF-A0A383UQU1-F1
#
_cell.length_a   1.000
_cell.length_b   1.000
_cell.length_c   1.000
_cell.angle_alpha   90.00
_cell.angle_beta   90.00
_cell.angle_gamma   90.00
#
_symmetry.space_group_name_H-M   'P 1'
#
loop_
_entity.id
_entity.type
_entity.pdbx_description
1 polymer ?
#
loop_
_entity_poly.entity_id
_entity_poly.type
_entity_poly.pdbx_seq_one_letter_code
_entity_poly.pdbx_strand_id
1 'polypeptide(L)'
;MNRNSHIEPQQATGPNSTRQSHPSFSPGNNNKSGMSGAVGFTGGVGGYPTPIGHQSDLSFVMSLVEDLSQVLQTNQALTAGVVDRMGKIREKAKLSNLKNEDIIAAAATELNEESKNIEKENLELRSALETSENDRKENWKLAVQGANILTDITEKMHRFKEQHEVDTIIWHRSYRKQLAAEREENLNLRCQINDMKSAACRANETLRQARRFMNDNDELHELRVQNISLRQEKRYWKRLALPLISDDDPEWSDDDDLIDPEEKKRLVAQQLRRIRIERDGPDINDLPQII
;
A
#
# COMPACT_ATOMS: atom_id res chain seq x y z
N MET A 1 22.73 15.70 14.85
CA MET A 1 23.14 14.31 14.57
C MET A 1 22.33 13.36 15.42
N ASN A 2 21.31 12.70 14.86
CA ASN A 2 20.84 11.39 15.33
C ASN A 2 19.82 10.84 14.33
N ARG A 3 20.13 9.71 13.69
CA ARG A 3 19.20 8.73 13.07
C ARG A 3 20.03 7.66 12.36
N ASN A 4 20.44 6.65 13.10
CA ASN A 4 20.84 5.35 12.53
C ASN A 4 19.92 4.29 13.12
N SER A 5 18.81 4.02 12.44
CA SER A 5 18.06 2.77 12.58
C SER A 5 18.31 1.96 11.32
N HIS A 6 19.29 1.06 11.42
CA HIS A 6 19.61 0.06 10.41
C HIS A 6 18.48 -0.98 10.43
N ILE A 7 17.72 -1.08 9.33
CA ILE A 7 16.72 -2.13 9.12
C ILE A 7 17.21 -2.97 7.95
N GLU A 8 17.52 -4.23 8.27
CA GLU A 8 17.98 -5.27 7.37
C GLU A 8 16.77 -5.89 6.62
N PRO A 9 16.86 -6.19 5.31
CA PRO A 9 15.77 -6.82 4.58
C PRO A 9 15.81 -8.34 4.75
N GLN A 10 14.85 -8.90 5.50
CA GLN A 10 14.61 -10.34 5.54
C GLN A 10 13.97 -10.84 4.24
N GLN A 11 14.54 -11.91 3.70
CA GLN A 11 14.05 -12.64 2.53
C GLN A 11 12.72 -13.33 2.82
N ALA A 12 11.72 -13.08 1.97
CA ALA A 12 10.46 -13.80 1.95
C ALA A 12 10.58 -15.06 1.08
N THR A 13 10.43 -16.23 1.69
CA THR A 13 10.13 -17.50 0.98
C THR A 13 8.63 -17.78 1.14
N GLY A 14 7.97 -18.02 0.00
CA GLY A 14 6.52 -17.91 -0.15
C GLY A 14 5.68 -19.02 0.49
N PRO A 15 4.36 -18.81 0.67
CA PRO A 15 3.47 -19.85 1.14
C PRO A 15 2.88 -20.66 -0.03
N ASN A 16 3.00 -21.97 0.10
CA ASN A 16 2.36 -22.99 -0.72
C ASN A 16 0.85 -23.01 -0.41
N SER A 17 0.01 -22.81 -1.43
CA SER A 17 -1.45 -22.74 -1.29
C SER A 17 -2.09 -24.07 -1.72
N THR A 18 -2.44 -24.91 -0.75
CA THR A 18 -3.31 -26.07 -0.99
C THR A 18 -4.76 -25.65 -0.77
N ARG A 19 -5.50 -25.54 -1.88
CA ARG A 19 -6.97 -25.54 -1.91
C ARG A 19 -7.50 -26.80 -1.22
N GLN A 20 -8.39 -26.68 -0.23
CA GLN A 20 -9.50 -27.62 -0.06
C GLN A 20 -10.76 -26.91 0.46
N SER A 21 -11.87 -27.38 -0.09
CA SER A 21 -13.24 -26.86 -0.05
C SER A 21 -14.06 -27.46 1.08
N HIS A 22 -14.95 -26.64 1.68
CA HIS A 22 -16.13 -27.08 2.43
C HIS A 22 -17.16 -27.75 1.49
N PRO A 23 -17.95 -28.72 1.97
CA PRO A 23 -19.33 -28.46 2.45
C PRO A 23 -19.72 -29.42 3.62
N SER A 24 -20.84 -29.38 4.33
CA SER A 24 -22.05 -28.55 4.45
C SER A 24 -22.65 -28.86 5.83
N PHE A 25 -23.34 -27.88 6.41
CA PHE A 25 -24.14 -28.02 7.62
C PHE A 25 -25.39 -28.88 7.38
N SER A 26 -25.73 -29.68 8.39
CA SER A 26 -26.97 -30.44 8.55
C SER A 26 -28.16 -29.54 8.89
N PRO A 27 -29.38 -29.87 8.44
CA PRO A 27 -30.57 -29.63 9.25
C PRO A 27 -31.32 -30.96 9.49
N GLY A 28 -31.12 -31.51 10.68
CA GLY A 28 -31.97 -32.57 11.23
C GLY A 28 -33.30 -31.98 11.70
N ASN A 29 -34.34 -32.23 10.91
CA ASN A 29 -35.70 -31.80 11.19
C ASN A 29 -36.46 -32.96 11.85
N ASN A 30 -36.37 -33.09 13.18
CA ASN A 30 -37.16 -34.04 13.96
C ASN A 30 -38.28 -33.30 14.66
N ASN A 31 -39.51 -33.42 14.15
CA ASN A 31 -40.71 -33.19 14.95
C ASN A 31 -41.97 -33.82 14.32
N LYS A 32 -42.79 -34.39 15.21
CA LYS A 32 -44.16 -34.93 15.07
C LYS A 32 -44.24 -36.40 14.65
N SER A 33 -44.43 -37.29 15.62
CA SER A 33 -45.71 -37.66 16.27
C SER A 33 -46.61 -38.45 15.33
N GLY A 34 -46.65 -39.76 15.58
CA GLY A 34 -47.54 -40.73 14.96
C GLY A 34 -47.74 -41.87 15.95
N MET A 35 -48.54 -41.59 16.98
CA MET A 35 -49.10 -42.60 17.87
C MET A 35 -50.19 -43.37 17.12
N SER A 36 -50.13 -44.69 17.20
CA SER A 36 -51.14 -45.74 16.92
C SER A 36 -50.47 -46.83 16.08
N GLY A 37 -50.41 -48.09 16.48
CA GLY A 37 -51.40 -48.86 17.21
C GLY A 37 -51.58 -50.12 16.39
N ALA A 38 -50.85 -51.19 16.71
CA ALA A 38 -51.05 -52.50 16.11
C ALA A 38 -50.55 -53.57 17.09
N VAL A 39 -51.33 -53.73 18.16
CA VAL A 39 -51.27 -54.92 19.00
C VAL A 39 -51.86 -56.05 18.16
N GLY A 40 -51.05 -57.06 17.89
CA GLY A 40 -51.53 -58.28 17.26
C GLY A 40 -52.52 -58.98 18.17
N PHE A 41 -53.73 -59.22 17.66
CA PHE A 41 -54.51 -60.38 18.08
C PHE A 41 -55.25 -60.96 16.88
N THR A 42 -55.10 -62.27 16.81
CA THR A 42 -55.59 -63.25 15.86
C THR A 42 -57.09 -63.24 15.59
N GLY A 43 -57.47 -63.62 14.37
CA GLY A 43 -58.53 -64.61 14.17
C GLY A 43 -59.72 -64.20 13.30
N GLY A 44 -59.84 -64.86 12.14
CA GLY A 44 -61.13 -65.41 11.73
C GLY A 44 -61.90 -64.71 10.61
N VAL A 45 -61.88 -65.38 9.46
CA VAL A 45 -63.03 -65.61 8.54
C VAL A 45 -63.53 -64.43 7.68
N GLY A 46 -63.33 -64.62 6.37
CA GLY A 46 -64.40 -64.40 5.39
C GLY A 46 -64.67 -62.95 5.00
N GLY A 47 -63.95 -62.49 3.99
CA GLY A 47 -64.31 -61.27 3.27
C GLY A 47 -65.71 -61.35 2.68
N TYR A 48 -66.59 -60.48 3.16
CA TYR A 48 -67.67 -59.88 2.39
C TYR A 48 -67.76 -58.39 2.77
N PRO A 49 -67.61 -57.46 1.82
CA PRO A 49 -67.75 -56.03 2.09
C PRO A 49 -69.22 -55.72 2.37
N THR A 50 -69.51 -55.40 3.63
CA THR A 50 -70.81 -54.86 4.03
C THR A 50 -70.94 -53.40 3.59
N PRO A 51 -72.16 -52.88 3.38
CA PRO A 51 -72.40 -51.61 2.69
C PRO A 51 -71.78 -50.40 3.41
N ILE A 52 -71.17 -49.53 2.62
CA ILE A 52 -70.37 -48.33 2.94
C ILE A 52 -71.02 -47.29 3.88
N GLY A 53 -72.30 -47.42 4.26
CA GLY A 53 -72.96 -46.55 5.24
C GLY A 53 -73.02 -47.07 6.69
N HIS A 54 -72.98 -48.39 6.89
CA HIS A 54 -73.00 -48.97 8.25
C HIS A 54 -71.62 -48.96 8.91
N GLN A 55 -70.53 -48.99 8.13
CA GLN A 55 -69.17 -48.81 8.65
C GLN A 55 -68.90 -47.36 9.06
N SER A 56 -69.44 -46.37 8.34
CA SER A 56 -69.31 -44.96 8.72
C SER A 56 -70.12 -44.63 9.97
N ASP A 57 -71.34 -45.18 10.09
CA ASP A 57 -72.17 -44.99 11.28
C ASP A 57 -71.59 -45.75 12.48
N LEU A 58 -71.10 -46.98 12.31
CA LEU A 58 -70.41 -47.72 13.38
C LEU A 58 -69.10 -47.04 13.80
N SER A 59 -68.32 -46.51 12.86
CA SER A 59 -67.12 -45.73 13.15
C SER A 59 -67.46 -44.43 13.87
N PHE A 60 -68.58 -43.78 13.52
CA PHE A 60 -69.07 -42.57 14.18
C PHE A 60 -69.60 -42.86 15.59
N VAL A 61 -70.31 -43.97 15.78
CA VAL A 61 -70.75 -44.45 17.10
C VAL A 61 -69.55 -44.84 17.95
N MET A 62 -68.52 -45.49 17.38
CA MET A 62 -67.29 -45.82 18.09
C MET A 62 -66.49 -44.57 18.48
N SER A 63 -66.37 -43.56 17.60
CA SER A 63 -65.72 -42.28 17.97
C SER A 63 -66.54 -41.52 19.02
N LEU A 64 -67.88 -41.55 18.94
CA LEU A 64 -68.73 -40.93 19.95
C LEU A 64 -68.63 -41.64 21.30
N VAL A 65 -68.46 -42.97 21.31
CA VAL A 65 -68.23 -43.75 22.54
C VAL A 65 -66.81 -43.53 23.07
N GLU A 66 -65.80 -43.38 22.22
CA GLU A 66 -64.44 -42.98 22.61
C GLU A 66 -64.45 -41.59 23.24
N ASP A 67 -65.14 -40.62 22.61
CA ASP A 67 -65.35 -39.27 23.13
C ASP A 67 -66.14 -39.31 24.45
N LEU A 68 -67.23 -40.09 24.52
CA LEU A 68 -67.97 -40.26 25.77
C LEU A 68 -67.13 -40.93 26.85
N SER A 69 -66.29 -41.90 26.50
CA SER A 69 -65.38 -42.61 27.43
C SER A 69 -64.32 -41.66 27.95
N GLN A 70 -63.76 -40.83 27.08
CA GLN A 70 -62.83 -39.78 27.46
C GLN A 70 -63.52 -38.74 28.37
N VAL A 71 -64.72 -38.32 28.02
CA VAL A 71 -65.56 -37.45 28.87
C VAL A 71 -65.89 -38.14 30.21
N LEU A 72 -66.17 -39.44 30.23
CA LEU A 72 -66.51 -40.17 31.44
C LEU A 72 -65.30 -40.37 32.35
N GLN A 73 -64.12 -40.63 31.76
CA GLN A 73 -62.85 -40.68 32.49
C GLN A 73 -62.49 -39.31 33.07
N THR A 74 -62.69 -38.22 32.32
CA THR A 74 -62.50 -36.86 32.86
C THR A 74 -63.50 -36.55 33.96
N ASN A 75 -64.77 -36.95 33.83
CA ASN A 75 -65.79 -36.82 34.88
C ASN A 75 -65.44 -37.66 36.12
N GLN A 76 -64.91 -38.87 35.95
CA GLN A 76 -64.47 -39.70 37.06
C GLN A 76 -63.26 -39.06 37.78
N ALA A 77 -62.31 -38.51 37.04
CA ALA A 77 -61.16 -37.80 37.60
C ALA A 77 -61.57 -36.50 38.32
N LEU A 78 -62.47 -35.72 37.73
CA LEU A 78 -63.04 -34.52 38.35
C LEU A 78 -63.81 -34.87 39.62
N THR A 79 -64.65 -35.91 39.57
CA THR A 79 -65.44 -36.37 40.73
C THR A 79 -64.52 -36.90 41.83
N ALA A 80 -63.47 -37.65 41.49
CA ALA A 80 -62.46 -38.10 42.46
C ALA A 80 -61.74 -36.91 43.11
N GLY A 81 -61.37 -35.88 42.35
CA GLY A 81 -60.79 -34.65 42.88
C GLY A 81 -61.76 -33.85 43.77
N VAL A 82 -63.05 -33.82 43.43
CA VAL A 82 -64.08 -33.20 44.26
C VAL A 82 -64.28 -33.97 45.56
N VAL A 83 -64.30 -35.30 45.52
CA VAL A 83 -64.43 -36.16 46.70
C VAL A 83 -63.21 -36.04 47.62
N ASP A 84 -61.99 -35.99 47.07
CA ASP A 84 -60.77 -35.82 47.86
C ASP A 84 -60.72 -34.44 48.54
N ARG A 85 -61.11 -33.37 47.82
CA ARG A 85 -61.27 -32.03 48.40
C ARG A 85 -62.38 -31.97 49.45
N MET A 86 -63.52 -32.60 49.20
CA MET A 86 -64.63 -32.73 50.16
C MET A 86 -64.20 -33.53 51.41
N GLY A 87 -63.35 -34.55 51.24
CA GLY A 87 -62.75 -35.32 52.33
C GLY A 87 -61.88 -34.46 53.23
N LYS A 88 -61.00 -33.64 52.65
CA LYS A 88 -60.16 -32.67 53.35
C LYS A 88 -60.98 -31.59 54.07
N ILE A 89 -62.07 -31.10 53.45
CA ILE A 89 -63.01 -30.14 54.05
C ILE A 89 -63.73 -30.77 55.25
N ARG A 90 -64.21 -32.01 55.12
CA ARG A 90 -64.87 -32.75 56.20
C ARG A 90 -63.94 -33.04 57.37
N GLU A 91 -62.67 -33.33 57.10
CA GLU A 91 -61.65 -33.57 58.13
C GLU A 91 -61.31 -32.27 58.89
N LYS A 92 -61.09 -31.15 58.19
CA LYS A 92 -60.92 -29.83 58.82
C LYS A 92 -62.16 -29.40 59.62
N ALA A 93 -63.36 -29.59 59.08
CA ALA A 93 -64.62 -29.30 59.77
C ALA A 93 -64.79 -30.05 61.09
N LYS A 94 -64.38 -31.33 61.11
CA LYS A 94 -64.40 -32.19 62.30
C LYS A 94 -63.39 -31.73 63.35
N LEU A 95 -62.24 -31.20 62.94
CA LEU A 95 -61.20 -30.70 63.84
C LEU A 95 -61.53 -29.31 64.44
N SER A 96 -62.30 -28.49 63.73
CA SER A 96 -62.60 -27.10 64.13
C SER A 96 -64.02 -26.87 64.70
N ASN A 97 -64.89 -27.88 64.74
CA ASN A 97 -66.25 -27.84 65.34
C ASN A 97 -67.15 -26.70 64.80
N LEU A 98 -67.06 -26.43 63.49
CA LEU A 98 -67.78 -25.35 62.78
C LEU A 98 -69.12 -25.83 62.21
N LYS A 99 -70.12 -24.94 62.09
CA LYS A 99 -71.41 -25.24 61.43
C LYS A 99 -71.26 -25.22 59.91
N ASN A 100 -72.14 -25.92 59.18
CA ASN A 100 -72.06 -26.07 57.71
C ASN A 100 -71.88 -24.74 56.93
N GLU A 101 -72.54 -23.66 57.36
CA GLU A 101 -72.42 -22.34 56.71
C GLU A 101 -71.03 -21.71 56.87
N ASP A 102 -70.39 -21.87 58.03
CA ASP A 102 -69.05 -21.34 58.30
C ASP A 102 -67.97 -22.12 57.54
N ILE A 103 -68.22 -23.41 57.27
CA ILE A 103 -67.32 -24.28 56.48
C ILE A 103 -67.37 -23.90 55.00
N ILE A 104 -68.56 -23.59 54.46
CA ILE A 104 -68.72 -23.12 53.08
C ILE A 104 -68.07 -21.75 52.91
N ALA A 105 -68.23 -20.85 53.88
CA ALA A 105 -67.57 -19.55 53.87
C ALA A 105 -66.03 -19.67 53.93
N ALA A 106 -65.49 -20.52 54.81
CA ALA A 106 -64.05 -20.75 54.93
C ALA A 106 -63.44 -21.41 53.67
N ALA A 107 -64.15 -22.36 53.05
CA ALA A 107 -63.74 -22.97 51.79
C ALA A 107 -63.81 -21.97 50.62
N ALA A 108 -64.84 -21.11 50.58
CA ALA A 108 -64.94 -20.05 49.59
C ALA A 108 -63.81 -19.01 49.74
N THR A 109 -63.39 -18.69 50.97
CA THR A 109 -62.24 -17.81 51.20
C THR A 109 -60.92 -18.47 50.82
N GLU A 110 -60.69 -19.74 51.17
CA GLU A 110 -59.46 -20.49 50.82
C GLU A 110 -59.33 -20.64 49.29
N LEU A 111 -60.43 -20.99 48.60
CA LEU A 111 -60.45 -21.06 47.12
C LEU A 111 -60.27 -19.69 46.46
N ASN A 112 -60.79 -18.62 47.04
CA ASN A 112 -60.63 -17.26 46.52
C ASN A 112 -59.19 -16.74 46.76
N GLU A 113 -58.57 -17.09 47.89
CA GLU A 113 -57.16 -16.80 48.17
C GLU A 113 -56.23 -17.60 47.24
N GLU A 114 -56.51 -18.89 47.03
CA GLU A 114 -55.79 -19.73 46.07
C GLU A 114 -55.94 -19.21 44.63
N SER A 115 -57.15 -18.81 44.23
CA SER A 115 -57.42 -18.21 42.91
C SER A 115 -56.66 -16.90 42.73
N LYS A 116 -56.66 -16.01 43.73
CA LYS A 116 -55.87 -14.76 43.70
C LYS A 116 -54.37 -15.02 43.67
N ASN A 117 -53.89 -16.06 44.34
CA ASN A 117 -52.49 -16.45 44.32
C ASN A 117 -52.08 -16.94 42.92
N ILE A 118 -52.91 -17.78 42.29
CA ILE A 118 -52.70 -18.27 40.91
C ILE A 118 -52.77 -17.12 39.90
N GLU A 119 -53.65 -16.16 40.08
CA GLU A 119 -53.73 -14.96 39.23
C GLU A 119 -52.47 -14.10 39.37
N LYS A 120 -51.98 -13.90 40.60
CA LYS A 120 -50.74 -13.17 40.86
C LYS A 120 -49.53 -13.86 40.24
N GLU A 121 -49.41 -15.18 40.40
CA GLU A 121 -48.36 -15.98 39.76
C GLU A 121 -48.44 -15.91 38.24
N ASN A 122 -49.64 -15.99 37.66
CA ASN A 122 -49.84 -15.82 36.21
C ASN A 122 -49.43 -14.43 35.73
N LEU A 123 -49.73 -13.37 36.48
CA LEU A 123 -49.33 -12.01 36.14
C LEU A 123 -47.80 -11.86 36.21
N GLU A 124 -47.16 -12.42 37.23
CA GLU A 124 -45.70 -12.41 37.39
C GLU A 124 -45.02 -13.18 36.26
N LEU A 125 -45.50 -14.38 35.93
CA LEU A 125 -45.00 -15.19 34.81
C LEU A 125 -45.20 -14.48 33.46
N ARG A 126 -46.33 -13.81 33.25
CA ARG A 126 -46.58 -13.02 32.02
C ARG A 126 -45.65 -11.82 31.93
N SER A 127 -45.46 -11.09 33.03
CA SER A 127 -44.54 -9.96 33.08
C SER A 127 -43.09 -10.42 32.85
N ALA A 128 -42.67 -11.54 33.43
CA ALA A 128 -41.34 -12.11 33.23
C ALA A 128 -41.14 -12.63 31.79
N LEU A 129 -42.20 -13.15 31.17
CA LEU A 129 -42.18 -13.55 29.77
C LEU A 129 -42.03 -12.32 28.86
N GLU A 130 -42.77 -11.24 29.14
CA GLU A 130 -42.67 -10.00 28.37
C GLU A 130 -41.28 -9.36 28.47
N THR A 131 -40.69 -9.28 29.68
CA THR A 131 -39.33 -8.76 29.86
C THR A 131 -38.30 -9.65 29.15
N SER A 132 -38.41 -10.98 29.29
CA SER A 132 -37.53 -11.92 28.59
C SER A 132 -37.64 -11.81 27.07
N GLU A 133 -38.85 -11.61 26.53
CA GLU A 133 -39.04 -11.36 25.11
C GLU A 133 -38.42 -10.04 24.65
N ASN A 134 -38.53 -8.99 25.46
CA ASN A 134 -37.91 -7.70 25.16
C ASN A 134 -36.38 -7.82 25.15
N ASP A 135 -35.80 -8.43 26.18
CA ASP A 135 -34.35 -8.68 26.27
C ASP A 135 -33.84 -9.51 25.09
N ARG A 136 -34.62 -10.52 24.66
CA ARG A 136 -34.31 -11.31 23.47
C ARG A 136 -34.29 -10.45 22.20
N LYS A 137 -35.26 -9.53 22.03
CA LYS A 137 -35.33 -8.62 20.88
C LYS A 137 -34.16 -7.63 20.87
N GLU A 138 -33.79 -7.10 22.03
CA GLU A 138 -32.67 -6.18 22.17
C GLU A 138 -31.32 -6.87 21.90
N ASN A 139 -31.12 -8.08 22.45
CA ASN A 139 -29.94 -8.88 22.19
C ASN A 139 -29.81 -9.25 20.70
N TRP A 140 -30.92 -9.59 20.04
CA TRP A 140 -30.94 -9.82 18.59
C TRP A 140 -30.57 -8.58 17.80
N LYS A 141 -31.11 -7.41 18.17
CA LYS A 141 -30.77 -6.13 17.54
C LYS A 141 -29.28 -5.82 17.68
N LEU A 142 -28.71 -6.04 18.87
CA LEU A 142 -27.28 -5.84 19.11
C LEU A 142 -26.43 -6.79 18.25
N ALA A 143 -26.82 -8.06 18.14
CA ALA A 143 -26.13 -9.05 17.30
C ALA A 143 -26.14 -8.62 15.82
N VAL A 144 -27.28 -8.16 15.30
CA VAL A 144 -27.40 -7.65 13.93
C VAL A 144 -26.54 -6.40 13.72
N GLN A 145 -26.55 -5.47 14.66
CA GLN A 145 -25.70 -4.27 14.59
C GLN A 145 -24.22 -4.64 14.61
N GLY A 146 -23.81 -5.58 15.47
CA GLY A 146 -22.44 -6.10 15.53
C GLY A 146 -22.03 -6.73 14.20
N ALA A 147 -22.89 -7.55 13.59
CA ALA A 147 -22.62 -8.16 12.28
C ALA A 147 -22.47 -7.10 11.18
N ASN A 148 -23.31 -6.06 11.16
CA ASN A 148 -23.22 -4.98 10.18
C ASN A 148 -21.92 -4.18 10.34
N ILE A 149 -21.53 -3.85 11.57
CA ILE A 149 -20.27 -3.14 11.85
C ILE A 149 -19.07 -3.98 11.41
N LEU A 150 -19.06 -5.29 11.73
CA LEU A 150 -17.99 -6.17 11.30
C LEU A 150 -17.91 -6.24 9.77
N THR A 151 -19.05 -6.31 9.09
CA THR A 151 -19.09 -6.30 7.62
C THR A 151 -18.51 -5.00 7.05
N ASP A 152 -18.90 -3.84 7.58
CA ASP A 152 -18.36 -2.54 7.15
C ASP A 152 -16.84 -2.41 7.43
N ILE A 153 -16.37 -2.89 8.59
CA ILE A 153 -14.94 -2.93 8.91
C ILE A 153 -14.19 -3.82 7.91
N THR A 154 -14.72 -5.00 7.58
CA THR A 154 -14.06 -5.89 6.61
C THR A 154 -14.00 -5.26 5.22
N GLU A 155 -15.07 -4.61 4.77
CA GLU A 155 -15.08 -3.93 3.48
C GLU A 155 -14.07 -2.78 3.43
N LYS A 156 -14.04 -1.94 4.47
CA LYS A 156 -13.06 -0.85 4.60
C LYS A 156 -11.63 -1.38 4.65
N MET A 157 -11.39 -2.49 5.35
CA MET A 157 -10.07 -3.12 5.42
C MET A 157 -9.60 -3.62 4.06
N HIS A 158 -10.49 -4.24 3.28
CA HIS A 158 -10.18 -4.69 1.92
C HIS A 158 -9.87 -3.51 1.00
N ARG A 159 -10.71 -2.46 1.01
CA ARG A 159 -10.48 -1.23 0.22
C ARG A 159 -9.17 -0.55 0.60
N PHE A 160 -8.88 -0.43 1.90
CA PHE A 160 -7.63 0.15 2.38
C PHE A 160 -6.41 -0.63 1.91
N LYS A 161 -6.45 -1.97 2.01
CA LYS A 161 -5.36 -2.83 1.56
C LYS A 161 -5.09 -2.66 0.06
N GLU A 162 -6.15 -2.68 -0.76
CA GLU A 162 -6.04 -2.50 -2.20
C GLU A 162 -5.41 -1.14 -2.55
N GLN A 163 -5.90 -0.05 -1.96
CA GLN A 163 -5.36 1.29 -2.16
C GLN A 163 -3.89 1.38 -1.75
N HIS A 164 -3.54 0.80 -0.59
CA HIS A 164 -2.18 0.80 -0.10
C HIS A 164 -1.22 0.03 -1.02
N GLU A 165 -1.63 -1.13 -1.54
CA GLU A 165 -0.84 -1.89 -2.52
C GLU A 165 -0.66 -1.12 -3.82
N VAL A 166 -1.72 -0.46 -4.31
CA VAL A 166 -1.63 0.40 -5.51
C VAL A 166 -0.68 1.58 -5.29
N ASP A 167 -0.79 2.28 -4.16
CA ASP A 167 0.05 3.44 -3.84
C ASP A 167 1.53 3.05 -3.73
N THR A 168 1.83 1.92 -3.07
CA THR A 168 3.20 1.42 -2.97
C THR A 168 3.78 1.06 -4.34
N ILE A 169 2.99 0.41 -5.22
CA ILE A 169 3.42 0.11 -6.59
C ILE A 169 3.66 1.40 -7.39
N ILE A 170 2.77 2.38 -7.29
CA ILE A 170 2.92 3.69 -7.95
C ILE A 170 4.19 4.38 -7.47
N TRP A 171 4.45 4.37 -6.16
CA TRP A 171 5.66 4.95 -5.57
C TRP A 171 6.93 4.27 -6.10
N HIS A 172 6.98 2.93 -6.09
CA HIS A 172 8.10 2.18 -6.63
C HIS A 172 8.31 2.42 -8.13
N ARG A 173 7.22 2.52 -8.90
CA ARG A 173 7.29 2.82 -10.34
C ARG A 173 7.81 4.24 -10.60
N SER A 174 7.31 5.22 -9.85
CA SER A 174 7.75 6.62 -9.94
C SER A 174 9.23 6.74 -9.60
N TYR A 175 9.68 6.13 -8.51
CA TYR A 175 11.08 6.13 -8.09
C TYR A 175 12.01 5.48 -9.14
N ARG A 176 11.61 4.33 -9.70
CA ARG A 176 12.36 3.69 -10.78
C ARG A 176 12.45 4.57 -12.03
N LYS A 177 11.37 5.28 -12.37
CA LYS A 177 11.36 6.22 -13.50
C LYS A 177 12.31 7.38 -13.27
N GLN A 178 12.31 7.97 -12.07
CA GLN A 178 13.26 9.03 -11.71
C GLN A 178 14.71 8.54 -11.81
N LEU A 179 15.00 7.36 -11.25
CA LEU A 179 16.35 6.81 -11.33
C LEU A 179 16.80 6.48 -12.76
N ALA A 180 15.87 6.10 -13.65
CA ALA A 180 16.17 5.93 -15.07
C ALA A 180 16.45 7.28 -15.76
N ALA A 181 15.65 8.31 -15.47
CA ALA A 181 15.84 9.66 -16.02
C ALA A 181 17.19 10.26 -15.62
N GLU A 182 17.58 10.14 -14.34
CA GLU A 182 18.89 10.61 -13.87
C GLU A 182 20.06 9.88 -14.55
N ARG A 183 19.92 8.57 -14.81
CA ARG A 183 20.93 7.79 -15.54
C ARG A 183 21.02 8.19 -17.01
N GLU A 184 19.88 8.45 -17.64
CA GLU A 184 19.81 8.94 -19.01
C GLU A 184 20.44 10.34 -19.13
N GLU A 185 20.14 11.24 -18.20
CA GLU A 185 20.76 12.57 -18.14
C GLU A 185 22.26 12.48 -17.91
N ASN A 186 22.72 11.63 -16.99
CA ASN A 186 24.15 11.42 -16.76
C ASN A 186 24.86 10.88 -18.00
N LEU A 187 24.22 9.95 -18.73
CA LEU A 187 24.74 9.44 -20.00
C LEU A 187 24.80 10.55 -21.05
N ASN A 188 23.74 11.35 -21.17
CA ASN A 188 23.68 12.46 -22.12
C ASN A 188 24.78 13.49 -21.86
N LEU A 189 24.99 13.88 -20.60
CA LEU A 189 26.08 14.79 -20.21
C LEU A 189 27.46 14.22 -20.55
N ARG A 190 27.67 12.91 -20.35
CA ARG A 190 28.93 12.25 -20.74
C ARG A 190 29.12 12.24 -22.24
N CYS A 191 28.07 11.95 -23.01
CA CYS A 191 28.10 12.01 -24.46
C CYS A 191 28.43 13.43 -24.94
N GLN A 192 27.78 14.46 -24.40
CA GLN A 192 28.04 15.86 -24.72
C GLN A 192 29.51 16.25 -24.43
N ILE A 193 30.04 15.87 -23.27
CA ILE A 193 31.45 16.12 -22.92
C ILE A 193 32.38 15.41 -23.90
N ASN A 194 32.07 14.16 -24.27
CA ASN A 194 32.87 13.41 -25.22
C ASN A 194 32.83 14.05 -26.61
N ASP A 195 31.67 14.52 -27.05
CA ASP A 195 31.50 15.23 -28.32
C ASP A 195 32.28 16.53 -28.32
N MET A 196 32.19 17.33 -27.25
CA MET A 196 32.99 18.55 -27.07
C MET A 196 34.49 18.27 -27.09
N LYS A 197 34.95 17.22 -26.39
CA LYS A 197 36.35 16.81 -26.41
C LYS A 197 36.79 16.38 -27.80
N SER A 198 35.96 15.61 -28.51
CA SER A 198 36.26 15.18 -29.88
C SER A 198 36.34 16.38 -30.84
N ALA A 199 35.44 17.35 -30.71
CA ALA A 199 35.43 18.59 -31.49
C ALA A 199 36.67 19.44 -31.19
N ALA A 200 37.03 19.58 -29.90
CA ALA A 200 38.25 20.28 -29.49
C ALA A 200 39.52 19.57 -29.99
N CYS A 201 39.58 18.24 -29.99
CA CYS A 201 40.69 17.49 -30.59
C CYS A 201 40.80 17.74 -32.09
N ARG A 202 39.67 17.71 -32.82
CA ARG A 202 39.64 18.03 -34.26
C ARG A 202 40.12 19.47 -34.52
N ALA A 203 39.64 20.44 -33.74
CA ALA A 203 40.07 21.84 -33.86
C ALA A 203 41.56 22.03 -33.54
N ASN A 204 42.09 21.34 -32.53
CA ASN A 204 43.53 21.38 -32.23
C ASN A 204 44.34 20.74 -33.36
N GLU A 205 43.86 19.66 -33.95
CA GLU A 205 44.52 19.01 -35.07
C GLU A 205 44.54 19.91 -36.31
N THR A 206 43.42 20.59 -36.63
CA THR A 206 43.40 21.57 -37.74
C THR A 206 44.35 22.74 -37.49
N LEU A 207 44.46 23.26 -36.26
CA LEU A 207 45.43 24.30 -35.92
C LEU A 207 46.88 23.82 -36.05
N ARG A 208 47.18 22.59 -35.64
CA ARG A 208 48.51 21.98 -35.82
C ARG A 208 48.84 21.82 -37.29
N GLN A 209 47.89 21.35 -38.09
CA GLN A 209 48.05 21.22 -39.54
C GLN A 209 48.26 22.58 -40.20
N ALA A 210 47.52 23.61 -39.81
CA ALA A 210 47.72 24.98 -40.30
C ALA A 210 49.10 25.52 -39.92
N ARG A 211 49.55 25.31 -38.68
CA ARG A 211 50.91 25.70 -38.24
C ARG A 211 51.99 24.97 -39.04
N ARG A 212 51.83 23.65 -39.24
CA ARG A 212 52.75 22.86 -40.08
C ARG A 212 52.79 23.40 -41.49
N PHE A 213 51.63 23.60 -42.13
CA PHE A 213 51.54 24.21 -43.45
C PHE A 213 52.26 25.58 -43.52
N MET A 214 52.07 26.47 -42.53
CA MET A 214 52.75 27.76 -42.51
C MET A 214 54.27 27.71 -42.32
N ASN A 215 54.79 26.64 -41.71
CA ASN A 215 56.21 26.46 -41.44
C ASN A 215 56.91 25.63 -42.53
N ASP A 216 56.24 24.61 -43.05
CA ASP A 216 56.75 23.66 -44.03
C ASP A 216 56.62 24.21 -45.48
N ASN A 217 55.84 25.27 -45.70
CA ASN A 217 55.77 25.95 -46.99
C ASN A 217 56.92 26.94 -47.15
N ASP A 218 57.95 26.51 -47.87
CA ASP A 218 59.13 27.33 -48.19
C ASP A 218 58.73 28.65 -48.87
N GLU A 219 57.77 28.64 -49.80
CA GLU A 219 57.30 29.86 -50.49
C GLU A 219 56.74 30.92 -49.52
N LEU A 220 55.96 30.50 -48.51
CA LEU A 220 55.42 31.42 -47.51
C LEU A 220 56.52 31.95 -46.57
N HIS A 221 57.51 31.10 -46.27
CA HIS A 221 58.66 31.51 -45.49
C HIS A 221 59.51 32.54 -46.24
N GLU A 222 59.82 32.30 -47.51
CA GLU A 222 60.55 33.23 -48.37
C GLU A 222 59.82 34.56 -48.49
N LEU A 223 58.51 34.55 -48.74
CA LEU A 223 57.71 35.77 -48.79
C LEU A 223 57.73 36.55 -47.47
N ARG A 224 57.74 35.85 -46.32
CA ARG A 224 57.85 36.48 -45.00
C ARG A 224 59.21 37.16 -44.83
N VAL A 225 60.29 36.46 -45.18
CA VAL A 225 61.67 37.00 -45.13
C VAL A 225 61.82 38.22 -46.04
N GLN A 226 61.33 38.13 -47.28
CA GLN A 226 61.33 39.25 -48.24
C GLN A 226 60.52 40.45 -47.72
N ASN A 227 59.36 40.20 -47.08
CA ASN A 227 58.57 41.30 -46.52
C ASN A 227 59.33 42.03 -45.41
N ILE A 228 60.03 41.28 -44.54
CA ILE A 228 60.85 41.85 -43.47
C ILE A 228 62.03 42.63 -44.06
N SER A 229 62.73 42.07 -45.06
CA SER A 229 63.86 42.76 -45.70
C SER A 229 63.43 44.06 -46.38
N LEU A 230 62.31 44.06 -47.11
CA LEU A 230 61.75 45.27 -47.73
C LEU A 230 61.34 46.33 -46.69
N ARG A 231 60.81 45.91 -45.53
CA ARG A 231 60.51 46.83 -44.42
C ARG A 231 61.77 47.43 -43.80
N GLN A 232 62.85 46.64 -43.70
CA GLN A 232 64.15 47.13 -43.23
C GLN A 232 64.77 48.12 -44.22
N GLU A 233 64.75 47.80 -45.52
CA GLU A 233 65.22 48.71 -46.57
C GLU A 233 64.45 50.02 -46.54
N LYS A 234 63.12 49.97 -46.43
CA LYS A 234 62.28 51.17 -46.27
C LYS A 234 62.71 52.01 -45.06
N ARG A 235 62.96 51.38 -43.90
CA ARG A 235 63.46 52.07 -42.69
C ARG A 235 64.85 52.69 -42.93
N TYR A 236 65.77 51.93 -43.54
CA TYR A 236 67.11 52.41 -43.88
C TYR A 236 67.06 53.65 -44.77
N TRP A 237 66.27 53.61 -45.85
CA TRP A 237 66.09 54.76 -46.74
C TRP A 237 65.44 55.95 -46.05
N LYS A 238 64.49 55.72 -45.13
CA LYS A 238 63.90 56.79 -44.30
C LYS A 238 64.96 57.48 -43.44
N ARG A 239 65.81 56.72 -42.74
CA ARG A 239 66.90 57.29 -41.91
C ARG A 239 67.89 58.08 -42.75
N LEU A 240 68.21 57.58 -43.95
CA LEU A 240 69.13 58.26 -44.86
C LEU A 240 68.53 59.57 -45.41
N ALA A 241 67.25 59.56 -45.74
CA ALA A 241 66.56 60.72 -46.32
C ALA A 241 66.15 61.77 -45.29
N LEU A 242 65.86 61.37 -44.03
CA LEU A 242 65.26 62.22 -43.00
C LEU A 242 65.97 62.03 -41.63
N PRO A 243 67.22 62.49 -41.48
CA PRO A 243 68.03 62.25 -40.27
C PRO A 243 67.62 63.07 -39.03
N LEU A 244 66.70 64.04 -39.17
CA LEU A 244 66.25 64.91 -38.08
C LEU A 244 64.96 64.43 -37.40
N ILE A 245 64.33 63.36 -37.91
CA ILE A 245 63.12 62.78 -37.35
C ILE A 245 63.53 61.70 -36.34
N SER A 246 62.91 61.71 -35.16
CA SER A 246 63.17 60.72 -34.12
C SER A 246 62.81 59.31 -34.59
N ASP A 247 63.64 58.33 -34.25
CA ASP A 247 63.47 56.92 -34.64
C ASP A 247 62.33 56.21 -33.88
N ASP A 248 61.74 56.84 -32.86
CA ASP A 248 60.62 56.32 -32.05
C ASP A 248 59.26 56.46 -32.76
N ASP A 249 59.10 55.78 -33.89
CA ASP A 249 57.84 55.68 -34.61
C ASP A 249 57.12 54.36 -34.24
N PRO A 250 56.00 54.40 -33.50
CA PRO A 250 55.31 53.18 -33.02
C PRO A 250 54.71 52.32 -34.14
N GLU A 251 54.59 52.82 -35.37
CA GLU A 251 54.11 52.02 -36.50
C GLU A 251 55.19 51.11 -37.13
N TRP A 252 56.48 51.32 -36.81
CA TRP A 252 57.61 50.58 -37.39
C TRP A 252 58.72 50.27 -36.37
N SER A 253 58.35 49.65 -35.24
CA SER A 253 59.30 49.26 -34.19
C SER A 253 60.36 48.27 -34.69
N ASP A 254 61.51 48.27 -34.02
CA ASP A 254 62.65 47.35 -34.25
C ASP A 254 62.34 45.89 -33.81
N ASP A 255 61.12 45.60 -33.35
CA ASP A 255 60.73 44.28 -32.81
C ASP A 255 60.65 43.16 -33.86
N ASP A 256 60.58 43.52 -35.15
CA ASP A 256 60.52 42.59 -36.30
C ASP A 256 61.89 42.39 -37.00
N ASP A 257 63.00 42.79 -36.38
CA ASP A 257 64.34 42.64 -36.97
C ASP A 257 64.78 41.15 -37.03
N LEU A 258 65.33 40.72 -38.19
CA LEU A 258 65.92 39.38 -38.38
C LEU A 258 67.12 39.09 -37.45
N ILE A 259 67.75 40.13 -36.92
CA ILE A 259 68.91 40.06 -36.02
C ILE A 259 68.43 40.39 -34.62
N ASP A 260 68.68 39.49 -33.67
CA ASP A 260 68.34 39.67 -32.26
C ASP A 260 68.89 41.02 -31.73
N PRO A 261 68.11 41.82 -30.98
CA PRO A 261 68.60 43.06 -30.37
C PRO A 261 69.87 42.88 -29.52
N GLU A 262 70.10 41.72 -28.91
CA GLU A 262 71.33 41.42 -28.18
C GLU A 262 72.52 41.22 -29.12
N GLU A 263 72.32 40.56 -30.26
CA GLU A 263 73.35 40.38 -31.27
C GLU A 263 73.72 41.71 -31.93
N LYS A 264 72.73 42.59 -32.16
CA LYS A 264 72.95 43.97 -32.63
C LYS A 264 73.86 44.75 -31.68
N LYS A 265 73.64 44.65 -30.37
CA LYS A 265 74.51 45.27 -29.35
C LYS A 265 75.93 44.67 -29.37
N ARG A 266 76.05 43.34 -29.51
CA ARG A 266 77.35 42.66 -29.63
C ARG A 266 78.13 43.11 -30.86
N LEU A 267 77.47 43.24 -32.01
CA LEU A 267 78.08 43.72 -33.25
C LEU A 267 78.53 45.17 -33.13
N VAL A 268 77.72 46.04 -32.52
CA VAL A 268 78.12 47.43 -32.22
C VAL A 268 79.34 47.48 -31.30
N ALA A 269 79.38 46.64 -30.25
CA ALA A 269 80.53 46.56 -29.36
C ALA A 269 81.80 46.05 -30.07
N GLN A 270 81.67 45.06 -30.97
CA GLN A 270 82.78 44.60 -31.82
C GLN A 270 83.25 45.67 -32.80
N GLN A 271 82.31 46.42 -33.40
CA GLN A 271 82.62 47.51 -34.31
C GLN A 271 83.36 48.64 -33.57
N LEU A 272 82.89 49.03 -32.39
CA LEU A 272 83.55 50.01 -31.52
C LEU A 272 84.93 49.54 -31.07
N ARG A 273 85.08 48.25 -30.73
CA ARG A 273 86.38 47.65 -30.41
C ARG A 273 87.31 47.71 -31.62
N ARG A 274 86.84 47.39 -32.82
CA ARG A 274 87.63 47.46 -34.06
C ARG A 274 88.07 48.90 -34.36
N ILE A 275 87.16 49.87 -34.29
CA ILE A 275 87.47 51.31 -34.46
C ILE A 275 88.49 51.79 -33.42
N ARG A 276 88.36 51.33 -32.16
CA ARG A 276 89.31 51.64 -31.09
C ARG A 276 90.70 51.06 -31.41
N ILE A 277 90.77 49.80 -31.83
CA ILE A 277 92.04 49.14 -32.21
C ILE A 277 92.68 49.83 -33.41
N GLU A 278 91.90 50.26 -34.41
CA GLU A 278 92.39 51.01 -35.57
C GLU A 278 92.92 52.41 -35.19
N ARG A 279 92.31 53.07 -34.21
CA ARG A 279 92.71 54.42 -33.75
C ARG A 279 93.89 54.40 -32.79
N ASP A 280 93.88 53.50 -31.81
CA ASP A 280 94.76 53.52 -30.65
C ASP A 280 95.78 52.35 -30.64
N GLY A 281 95.68 51.41 -31.58
CA GLY A 281 96.46 50.16 -31.61
C GLY A 281 95.86 49.05 -30.72
N PRO A 282 96.24 47.78 -30.91
CA PRO A 282 95.68 46.65 -30.14
C PRO A 282 96.15 46.66 -28.68
N ASP A 283 95.20 46.52 -27.74
CA ASP A 283 95.46 46.43 -26.30
C ASP A 283 96.00 45.03 -25.93
N ILE A 284 96.72 44.88 -24.81
CA ILE A 284 97.30 43.59 -24.37
C ILE A 284 96.22 42.49 -24.19
N ASN A 285 94.98 42.88 -23.91
CA ASN A 285 93.83 41.98 -23.76
C ASN A 285 93.16 41.59 -25.10
N ASP A 286 93.59 42.20 -26.23
CA ASP A 286 93.06 41.94 -27.58
C ASP A 286 93.94 40.96 -28.37
N LEU A 287 95.14 40.62 -27.89
CA LEU A 287 96.00 39.60 -28.47
C LEU A 287 95.46 38.20 -28.15
N PRO A 288 95.50 37.24 -29.11
CA PRO A 288 95.08 35.88 -28.82
C PRO A 288 95.93 35.35 -27.65
N GLN A 289 95.28 34.86 -26.60
CA GLN A 289 95.96 34.14 -25.54
C GLN A 289 96.55 32.88 -26.17
N ILE A 290 97.84 32.94 -26.48
CA ILE A 290 98.62 31.78 -26.89
C ILE A 290 98.68 30.89 -25.64
N ILE A 291 97.95 29.77 -25.69
CA ILE A 291 98.15 28.64 -24.80
C ILE A 291 99.47 27.96 -25.21
#